data_AF-A0ABD7GNM6-F1
#
_entry.id   AF-A0ABD7GNM6-F1
#
_cell.length_a   1.000
_cell.length_b   1.000
_cell.length_c   1.000
_cell.angle_alpha   90.00
_cell.angle_beta   90.00
_cell.angle_gamma   90.00
#
_symmetry.space_group_name_H-M   'P 1'
#
loop_
_entity.id
_entity.type
_entity.pdbx_description
1 polymer ?
#
loop_
_entity_poly.entity_id
_entity_poly.type
_entity_poly.pdbx_seq_one_letter_code
_entity_poly.pdbx_strand_id
1 'polypeptide(L)' 'MKQLPPDTPEQSLITQYKGPRIVVKAYAGTGKTTTLVKYAHNNLDSRILYLAYNRA' A
#
# COMPACT_ATOMS: atom_id res chain seq x y z
N MET A 1 15.77 -5.05 8.27
CA MET A 1 14.72 -5.20 7.23
C MET A 1 15.28 -4.75 5.90
N LYS A 2 14.89 -5.39 4.79
CA LYS A 2 15.32 -4.96 3.45
C LYS A 2 14.63 -3.63 3.13
N GLN A 3 15.39 -2.64 2.67
CA GLN A 3 14.81 -1.34 2.30
C GLN A 3 13.86 -1.52 1.12
N LEU A 4 12.65 -0.94 1.24
CA LEU A 4 11.68 -0.94 0.14
C LEU A 4 12.14 0.07 -0.93
N PRO A 5 11.92 -0.21 -2.23
CA PRO A 5 12.25 0.74 -3.29
C PRO A 5 11.49 2.06 -3.10
N PRO A 6 11.92 3.18 -3.70
CA PRO A 6 11.12 4.41 -3.70
C PRO A 6 9.74 4.20 -4.33
N ASP A 7 8.78 5.07 -4.00
CA ASP A 7 7.47 5.08 -4.65
C ASP A 7 7.57 5.60 -6.09
N THR A 8 6.78 5.01 -6.99
CA THR A 8 6.42 5.71 -8.24
C THR A 8 5.43 6.84 -7.91
N PRO A 9 5.21 7.80 -8.83
CA PRO A 9 4.21 8.85 -8.62
C PRO A 9 2.81 8.29 -8.27
N GLU A 10 2.38 7.23 -8.94
CA GLU A 10 1.09 6.57 -8.70
C GLU A 10 1.03 5.90 -7.32
N GLN A 11 2.13 5.26 -6.89
CA GLN A 11 2.21 4.66 -5.57
C GLN A 11 2.19 5.72 -4.47
N SER A 12 2.85 6.85 -4.69
CA SER A 12 2.91 7.98 -3.75
C SER A 12 1.51 8.55 -3.45
N LEU A 13 0.65 8.65 -4.46
CA LEU A 13 -0.75 9.06 -4.28
C LEU A 13 -1.52 8.16 -3.29
N ILE A 14 -1.14 6.88 -3.21
CA ILE A 14 -1.75 5.89 -2.33
C ILE A 14 -1.09 5.95 -0.96
N THR A 15 0.24 5.90 -0.88
CA THR A 15 0.99 5.86 0.38
C THR A 15 0.83 7.13 1.21
N GLN A 16 0.50 8.26 0.58
CA GLN A 16 0.24 9.54 1.24
C GLN A 16 -1.26 9.83 1.44
N TYR A 17 -2.17 8.97 0.98
CA TYR A 17 -3.60 9.20 1.07
C TYR A 17 -4.09 9.24 2.53
N LYS A 18 -4.79 10.32 2.91
CA LYS A 18 -5.35 10.54 4.26
C LYS A 18 -6.88 10.64 4.29
N GLY A 19 -7.55 10.41 3.17
CA GLY A 19 -9.01 10.44 3.11
C GLY A 19 -9.66 9.15 3.62
N PRO A 20 -11.00 9.10 3.67
CA PRO A 20 -11.74 7.97 4.25
C PRO A 20 -11.81 6.74 3.34
N ARG A 21 -11.65 6.90 2.01
CA ARG A 21 -11.78 5.78 1.06
C ARG A 21 -11.07 6.06 -0.26
N ILE A 22 -10.16 5.17 -0.62
CA ILE A 22 -9.50 5.14 -1.93
C ILE A 22 -9.79 3.81 -2.63
N VAL A 23 -9.97 3.86 -3.96
CA VAL A 23 -10.04 2.67 -4.82
C VAL A 23 -8.87 2.72 -5.78
N VAL A 24 -8.05 1.67 -5.77
CA VAL A 24 -6.85 1.57 -6.62
C VAL A 24 -7.06 0.46 -7.63
N LYS A 25 -6.94 0.78 -8.92
CA LYS A 25 -6.86 -0.22 -9.98
C LYS A 25 -5.39 -0.59 -10.16
N ALA A 26 -5.05 -1.85 -9.93
CA ALA A 26 -3.66 -2.30 -10.00
C ALA A 26 -3.55 -3.64 -10.75
N TYR A 27 -2.62 -3.71 -11.69
CA TYR A 27 -2.38 -4.90 -12.51
C TYR A 27 -1.44 -5.90 -11.79
N ALA A 28 -1.24 -7.06 -12.38
CA ALA A 28 -0.22 -8.00 -11.93
C ALA A 28 1.17 -7.35 -11.98
N GLY A 29 2.05 -7.64 -11.01
CA GLY A 29 3.42 -7.12 -10.98
C GLY A 29 3.59 -5.64 -10.58
N THR A 30 2.53 -4.84 -10.42
CA THR A 30 2.66 -3.38 -10.15
C THR A 30 2.98 -3.00 -8.69
N GLY A 31 3.42 -3.96 -7.87
CA GLY A 31 3.85 -3.67 -6.50
C GLY A 31 2.72 -3.44 -5.48
N LYS A 32 1.49 -3.93 -5.72
CA LYS A 32 0.32 -3.82 -4.80
C LYS A 32 0.68 -4.04 -3.33
N THR A 33 1.26 -5.19 -3.00
CA THR A 33 1.65 -5.53 -1.62
C THR A 33 2.70 -4.56 -1.08
N THR A 34 3.68 -4.18 -1.90
CA THR A 34 4.70 -3.19 -1.51
C THR A 34 4.09 -1.83 -1.19
N THR A 35 3.16 -1.35 -2.02
CA THR A 35 2.42 -0.09 -1.78
C THR A 35 1.68 -0.15 -0.45
N LEU A 36 1.02 -1.27 -0.17
CA LEU A 36 0.25 -1.52 1.04
C LEU A 36 1.12 -1.56 2.31
N VAL A 37 2.32 -2.15 2.24
CA VAL A 37 3.30 -2.13 3.33
C VAL A 37 3.82 -0.72 3.58
N LYS A 38 4.13 0.04 2.52
CA LYS A 38 4.58 1.44 2.67
C LYS A 38 3.48 2.34 3.24
N TYR A 39 2.23 2.12 2.84
CA TYR A 39 1.10 2.82 3.45
C TYR A 39 1.06 2.59 4.97
N ALA A 40 1.27 1.35 5.43
CA ALA A 40 1.35 1.07 6.86
C ALA A 40 2.53 1.76 7.55
N HIS A 41 3.70 1.81 6.90
CA HIS A 41 4.86 2.56 7.42
C HIS A 41 4.63 4.08 7.53
N ASN A 42 3.77 4.66 6.69
CA ASN A 42 3.40 6.08 6.78
C ASN A 42 2.29 6.37 7.81
N ASN A 43 1.77 5.33 8.46
CA ASN A 43 0.65 5.40 9.39
C ASN A 43 0.92 4.50 10.62
N LEU A 44 2.13 4.60 11.20
CA LEU A 44 2.58 3.74 12.31
C LEU A 44 1.70 3.82 13.56
N ASP A 45 1.06 4.96 13.80
CA ASP A 45 0.17 5.16 14.94
C ASP A 45 -1.24 4.59 14.71
N SER A 46 -1.53 4.12 13.50
CA SER A 46 -2.84 3.55 13.14
C SER A 46 -2.89 2.05 13.42
N ARG A 47 -4.06 1.58 13.86
CA ARG A 47 -4.38 0.14 13.87
C ARG A 47 -4.91 -0.24 12.49
N ILE A 48 -4.15 -1.03 11.75
CA ILE A 48 -4.45 -1.38 10.35
C ILE A 48 -4.85 -2.85 10.26
N LEU A 49 -6.03 -3.12 9.70
CA LEU A 49 -6.46 -4.47 9.32
C LEU A 49 -6.21 -4.70 7.84
N TYR A 50 -5.37 -5.67 7.51
CA TYR A 50 -5.17 -6.13 6.14
C TYR A 50 -6.02 -7.37 5.84
N LEU A 51 -6.93 -7.24 4.89
CA LEU A 51 -7.70 -8.36 4.35
C LEU A 51 -7.17 -8.71 2.97
N ALA A 52 -6.73 -9.94 2.79
CA ALA A 52 -6.33 -10.50 1.51
C ALA A 52 -7.13 -11.79 1.27
N TYR A 53 -7.55 -11.99 0.03
CA TYR A 53 -8.17 -13.24 -0.40
C TYR A 53 -7.15 -14.06 -1.19
N ASN A 54 -6.91 -15.28 -0.74
CA ASN A 54 -6.11 -16.26 -1.44
C ASN A 54 -6.93 -17.56 -1.55
N ARG A 55 -6.87 -18.23 -2.71
CA ARG A 55 -7.47 -19.57 -2.92
C ARG A 55 -6.47 -20.72 -2.77
N ALA A 56 -5.18 -20.41 -2.61
CA ALA A 56 -4.13 -21.38 -2.37
C ALA A 56 -4.31 -22.08 -1.01
#